data_AF-T0IJ40-F1
#
_entry.id   AF-T0IJ40-F1
#
_cell.length_a   1.000
_cell.length_b   1.000
_cell.length_c   1.000
_cell.angle_alpha   90.00
_cell.angle_beta   90.00
_cell.angle_gamma   90.00
#
_symmetry.space_group_name_H-M   'P 1'
#
loop_
_entity.id
_entity.type
_entity.pdbx_description
1 polymer ?
#
loop_
_entity_poly.entity_id
_entity_poly.type
_entity_poly.pdbx_seq_one_letter_code
_entity_poly.pdbx_strand_id
1 'polypeptide(L)'
;MSDLKIKIGAYDATTRSVPVTFTSGDIKHMRSVNAVLKDDGAYDKAATKARVDEVARGVAHKIILGVLTMPVVEEAATSVADSAAAK
;
A
#
# COMPACT_ATOMS: atom_id res chain seq x y z
N MET A 1 -8.02 -1.93 19.53
CA MET A 1 -6.78 -1.35 18.97
C MET A 1 -6.47 -2.18 17.75
N SER A 2 -6.63 -1.64 16.55
CA SER A 2 -6.39 -2.42 15.33
C SER A 2 -4.89 -2.70 15.20
N ASP A 3 -4.48 -3.95 15.36
CA ASP A 3 -3.09 -4.39 15.24
C ASP A 3 -2.60 -4.32 13.79
N LEU A 4 -2.26 -3.10 13.34
CA LEU A 4 -1.68 -2.84 12.03
C LEU A 4 -0.15 -3.00 12.11
N LYS A 5 0.37 -4.05 11.49
CA LYS A 5 1.82 -4.26 11.32
C LYS A 5 2.32 -3.47 10.11
N ILE A 6 3.39 -2.71 10.31
CA ILE A 6 4.00 -1.87 9.28
C ILE A 6 5.41 -2.40 8.99
N LYS A 7 5.69 -2.72 7.74
CA LYS A 7 7.02 -3.09 7.26
C LYS A 7 7.49 -2.07 6.24
N ILE A 8 8.50 -1.29 6.61
CA ILE A 8 9.14 -0.29 5.73
C ILE A 8 10.30 -0.97 5.00
N GLY A 9 10.33 -0.87 3.68
CA GLY A 9 11.41 -1.37 2.84
C GLY A 9 12.58 -0.39 2.69
N ALA A 10 13.48 -0.70 1.76
CA ALA A 10 14.63 0.15 1.47
C ALA A 10 14.22 1.42 0.72
N TYR A 11 14.91 2.53 1.01
CA TYR A 11 14.76 3.78 0.26
C TYR A 11 15.27 3.61 -1.17
N ASP A 12 14.43 3.95 -2.14
CA ASP A 12 14.81 4.04 -3.54
C ASP A 12 15.12 5.51 -3.88
N ALA A 13 16.39 5.78 -4.15
CA ALA A 13 16.87 7.11 -4.51
C ALA A 13 16.39 7.58 -5.89
N THR A 14 16.02 6.65 -6.78
CA THR A 14 15.54 6.94 -8.14
C THR A 14 14.14 7.52 -8.10
N THR A 15 13.24 6.88 -7.35
CA THR A 15 11.84 7.29 -7.21
C THR A 15 11.60 8.17 -5.98
N ARG A 16 12.62 8.38 -5.15
CA ARG A 16 12.57 9.08 -3.86
C ARG A 16 11.45 8.55 -2.96
N SER A 17 11.28 7.23 -2.94
CA SER A 17 10.18 6.57 -2.25
C SER A 17 10.64 5.36 -1.45
N VAL A 18 9.86 4.98 -0.44
CA VAL A 18 10.03 3.75 0.34
C VAL A 18 8.81 2.85 0.12
N PRO A 19 8.99 1.59 -0.29
CA PRO A 19 7.89 0.64 -0.35
C PRO A 19 7.49 0.25 1.08
N VAL A 20 6.22 0.37 1.41
CA VAL A 20 5.67 0.02 2.73
C VAL A 20 4.60 -1.03 2.58
N THR A 21 4.67 -2.05 3.43
CA THR A 21 3.63 -3.08 3.56
C THR A 21 2.91 -2.88 4.87
N PHE A 22 1.59 -2.73 4.78
CA PHE A 22 0.66 -2.67 5.89
C PHE A 22 -0.08 -4.00 5.99
N THR A 23 -0.09 -4.62 7.17
CA THR A 23 -0.75 -5.90 7.41
C THR A 23 -1.69 -5.76 8.60
N SER A 24 -2.97 -6.05 8.41
CA SER A 24 -4.00 -6.04 9.46
C SER A 24 -4.78 -7.35 9.37
N GLY A 25 -4.49 -8.29 10.28
CA GLY A 25 -5.00 -9.66 10.16
C GLY A 25 -4.60 -10.28 8.81
N ASP A 26 -5.60 -10.67 8.02
CA ASP A 26 -5.43 -11.29 6.69
C ASP A 26 -5.30 -10.27 5.55
N ILE A 27 -5.50 -8.98 5.83
CA ILE A 27 -5.42 -7.91 4.83
C ILE A 27 -3.97 -7.44 4.71
N LYS A 28 -3.38 -7.61 3.52
CA LYS A 28 -2.05 -7.09 3.17
C LYS A 28 -2.18 -6.01 2.11
N HIS A 29 -1.79 -4.78 2.44
CA HIS A 29 -1.77 -3.64 1.52
C HIS A 29 -0.35 -3.13 1.33
N MET A 30 0.12 -3.07 0.08
CA MET A 30 1.43 -2.53 -0.26
C MET A 30 1.28 -1.18 -0.96
N ARG A 31 2.10 -0.20 -0.57
CA ARG A 31 2.10 1.15 -1.14
C ARG A 31 3.49 1.78 -1.02
N SER A 32 3.91 2.51 -2.06
CA SER A 32 5.08 3.38 -1.98
C SER A 32 4.74 4.70 -1.29
N VAL A 33 5.52 5.07 -0.29
CA VAL A 33 5.40 6.33 0.43
C VAL A 33 6.58 7.21 0.04
N ASN A 34 6.32 8.47 -0.30
CA ASN A 34 7.39 9.41 -0.61
C ASN A 34 8.28 9.60 0.61
N ALA A 35 9.58 9.47 0.39
CA ALA A 35 10.57 9.69 1.44
C ALA A 35 10.65 11.18 1.77
N VAL A 36 10.89 11.48 3.03
CA VAL A 36 11.24 12.83 3.47
C VAL A 36 12.75 12.97 3.37
N LEU A 37 13.19 14.00 2.67
CA LEU A 37 14.59 14.38 2.56
C LEU A 37 14.84 15.59 3.45
N LYS A 38 16.04 15.67 4.01
CA LYS A 38 16.54 16.85 4.72
C LYS A 38 16.90 17.96 3.73
N ASP A 39 17.23 19.12 4.26
CA ASP A 39 17.64 20.29 3.48
C ASP A 39 18.91 20.05 2.64
N ASP A 40 19.75 19.10 3.05
CA ASP A 40 20.94 18.64 2.32
C ASP A 40 20.63 17.57 1.24
N GLY A 41 19.36 17.20 1.08
CA GLY A 41 18.90 16.14 0.18
C GLY A 41 19.13 14.71 0.70
N ALA A 42 19.67 14.54 1.91
CA ALA A 42 19.86 13.24 2.52
C ALA A 42 18.54 12.65 3.03
N TYR A 43 18.43 11.32 2.99
CA TYR A 43 17.24 10.60 3.45
C TYR A 43 17.02 10.77 4.96
N ASP A 44 15.87 11.32 5.34
CA ASP A 44 15.45 11.42 6.74
C ASP A 44 14.60 10.22 7.14
N LYS A 45 15.21 9.27 7.85
CA LYS A 45 14.52 8.09 8.36
C LYS A 45 13.46 8.42 9.41
N ALA A 46 13.68 9.42 10.27
CA ALA A 46 12.76 9.77 11.34
C ALA A 46 11.52 10.47 10.79
N ALA A 47 11.71 11.46 9.92
CA ALA A 47 10.62 12.16 9.26
C ALA A 47 9.86 11.24 8.28
N THR A 48 10.57 10.36 7.56
CA THR A 48 9.92 9.35 6.72
C THR A 48 9.08 8.39 7.57
N LYS A 49 9.57 7.97 8.75
CA LYS A 49 8.78 7.14 9.66
C LYS A 49 7.50 7.86 10.10
N ALA A 50 7.57 9.12 10.49
CA ALA A 50 6.38 9.90 10.86
C ALA A 50 5.37 9.96 9.70
N ARG A 51 5.87 10.16 8.47
CA ARG A 51 5.03 10.13 7.27
C ARG A 51 4.39 8.77 7.02
N VAL A 52 5.13 7.68 7.25
CA VAL A 52 4.60 6.32 7.17
C VAL A 52 3.53 6.07 8.24
N ASP A 53 3.72 6.57 9.46
CA ASP A 53 2.75 6.43 10.55
C ASP A 53 1.44 7.19 10.25
N GLU A 54 1.50 8.36 9.60
CA GLU A 54 0.32 9.06 9.08
C GLU A 54 -0.44 8.23 8.04
N VAL A 55 0.29 7.66 7.06
CA VAL A 55 -0.31 6.80 6.04
C VAL A 55 -0.91 5.56 6.70
N ALA A 56 -0.25 4.99 7.70
CA ALA A 56 -0.72 3.84 8.46
C ALA A 56 -2.08 4.12 9.14
N ARG A 57 -2.23 5.29 9.76
CA ARG A 57 -3.53 5.72 10.33
C ARG A 57 -4.62 5.81 9.27
N GLY A 58 -4.30 6.37 8.10
CA GLY A 58 -5.23 6.41 6.97
C GLY A 58 -5.61 5.02 6.45
N VAL A 59 -4.65 4.10 6.37
CA VAL A 59 -4.88 2.70 5.98
C VAL A 59 -5.74 1.98 7.02
N ALA A 60 -5.41 2.10 8.32
CA ALA A 60 -6.21 1.53 9.39
C ALA A 60 -7.66 2.02 9.35
N HIS A 61 -7.86 3.32 9.14
CA HIS A 61 -9.21 3.89 9.01
C HIS A 61 -9.95 3.32 7.80
N LYS A 62 -9.30 3.20 6.64
CA LYS A 62 -9.90 2.58 5.45
C LYS A 62 -10.23 1.10 5.62
N ILE A 63 -9.45 0.36 6.40
CA ILE A 63 -9.74 -1.04 6.74
C ILE A 63 -10.95 -1.12 7.66
N ILE A 64 -11.02 -0.25 8.69
CA ILE A 64 -12.18 -0.17 9.60
C ILE A 64 -13.46 0.18 8.83
N LEU A 65 -13.37 1.08 7.85
CA LEU A 65 -14.49 1.46 6.99
C LEU A 65 -14.83 0.41 5.91
N GLY A 66 -14.06 -0.69 5.81
CA GLY A 66 -14.26 -1.72 4.78
C GLY A 66 -13.91 -1.28 3.35
N VAL A 67 -13.20 -0.16 3.18
CA VAL A 67 -12.73 0.33 1.86
C VAL A 67 -11.53 -0.47 1.37
N LEU A 68 -10.66 -0.87 2.30
CA LEU A 68 -9.58 -1.82 2.04
C LEU A 68 -10.00 -3.19 2.59
N THR A 69 -10.57 -4.02 1.73
CA THR A 69 -10.89 -5.42 2.03
C THR A 69 -9.72 -6.33 1.64
N MET A 70 -9.76 -7.60 2.06
CA MET A 70 -8.91 -8.60 1.41
C MET A 70 -9.12 -8.53 -0.11
N PRO A 71 -8.07 -8.68 -0.92
CA PRO A 71 -8.29 -9.10 -2.28
C PRO A 71 -9.01 -10.43 -2.17
N VAL A 72 -10.26 -10.50 -2.65
CA VAL A 72 -10.86 -11.80 -2.95
C VAL A 72 -9.87 -12.44 -3.92
N VAL A 73 -9.14 -13.45 -3.43
CA VAL A 73 -8.41 -14.35 -4.31
C VAL A 73 -9.49 -15.16 -4.98
N GLU A 74 -10.07 -14.59 -6.03
CA GLU A 74 -11.00 -15.28 -6.92
C GLU A 74 -10.16 -16.26 -7.74
N GLU A 75 -9.76 -17.36 -7.10
CA GLU A 75 -9.37 -18.54 -7.86
C GLU A 75 -10.66 -19.21 -8.34
N ALA A 76 -11.00 -18.97 -9.61
CA ALA A 76 -11.70 -19.85 -10.56
C ALA A 76 -12.84 -19.19 -11.37
N ALA A 77 -12.50 -18.97 -12.66
CA ALA A 77 -13.31 -19.26 -13.86
C ALA A 77 -14.54 -18.35 -14.14
N THR A 78 -14.78 -17.86 -15.37
CA THR A 78 -15.14 -18.66 -16.57
C THR A 78 -15.27 -17.67 -17.75
N SER A 79 -14.43 -17.75 -18.79
CA SER A 79 -14.70 -18.32 -20.13
C SER A 79 -15.72 -17.55 -21.03
N VAL A 80 -15.28 -17.33 -22.28
CA VAL A 80 -16.01 -17.01 -23.53
C VAL A 80 -17.11 -15.94 -23.57
N ALA A 81 -16.85 -14.85 -24.32
CA ALA A 81 -17.62 -14.47 -25.53
C ALA A 81 -17.18 -13.08 -26.04
N ASP A 82 -16.38 -13.04 -27.11
CA ASP A 82 -16.60 -12.07 -28.18
C ASP A 82 -16.56 -12.85 -29.49
N SER A 83 -17.67 -13.53 -29.78
CA SER A 83 -18.01 -13.94 -31.12
C SER A 83 -19.34 -13.31 -31.49
N ALA A 84 -19.28 -12.49 -32.55
CA ALA A 84 -20.33 -12.06 -33.45
C ALA A 84 -21.28 -10.93 -32.98
N ALA A 85 -21.21 -9.77 -33.65
CA ALA A 85 -22.09 -9.52 -34.80
C ALA A 85 -21.82 -8.17 -35.52
N ALA A 86 -21.77 -8.28 -36.85
CA ALA A 86 -22.32 -7.36 -37.85
C ALA A 86 -21.71 -5.94 -38.03
N LYS A 87 -21.01 -5.75 -39.16
CA LYS A 87 -21.64 -5.28 -40.41
C LYS A 87 -20.75 -5.55 -41.62
#